data_AF-A0A1Z8L5X6-F1
#
_entry.id   AF-A0A1Z8L5X6-F1
#
_cell.length_a   1.000
_cell.length_b   1.000
_cell.length_c   1.000
_cell.angle_alpha   90.00
_cell.angle_beta   90.00
_cell.angle_gamma   90.00
#
_symmetry.space_group_name_H-M   'P 1'
#
loop_
_entity.id
_entity.type
_entity.pdbx_description
1 polymer ?
#
loop_
_entity_poly.entity_id
_entity_poly.type
_entity_poly.pdbx_seq_one_letter_code
_entity_poly.pdbx_strand_id
1 'polypeptide(L)'
;MKNILTIFVASILLISCSDATSKIKNFETEDIKLNDSDIFSQNELPIFSFEEEEWNFGPISDGDVVDHDFIFTNTGKAPLIISSAQGSCGCTVPKYSNEPIAPGTTGVISVQFNSKGKVGSQEKTVTLSANTVPNTKILKIRAQVAGK
;
A
#
# COMPACT_ATOMS: atom_id res chain seq x y z
N MET A 1 48.88 31.57 -33.75
CA MET A 1 48.83 32.72 -34.67
C MET A 1 48.77 32.18 -36.09
N LYS A 2 47.90 32.78 -36.91
CA LYS A 2 47.55 32.43 -38.30
C LYS A 2 46.65 31.20 -38.48
N ASN A 3 45.56 31.22 -39.26
CA ASN A 3 44.87 32.24 -40.05
C ASN A 3 43.63 31.55 -40.67
N ILE A 4 42.47 32.22 -40.71
CA ILE A 4 41.61 32.42 -41.91
C ILE A 4 40.92 31.16 -42.51
N LEU A 5 39.70 31.12 -43.07
CA LEU A 5 38.50 31.97 -43.23
C LEU A 5 37.70 31.27 -44.35
N THR A 6 36.38 31.04 -44.17
CA THR A 6 35.31 30.96 -45.23
C THR A 6 35.35 29.82 -46.28
N ILE A 7 34.29 29.33 -46.95
CA ILE A 7 32.97 29.86 -47.42
C ILE A 7 32.10 28.62 -47.82
N PHE A 8 30.82 28.52 -47.39
CA PHE A 8 29.57 28.72 -48.18
C PHE A 8 29.12 27.55 -49.13
N VAL A 9 27.87 27.07 -48.90
CA VAL A 9 26.79 26.80 -49.90
C VAL A 9 26.37 25.36 -50.26
N ALA A 10 25.03 25.26 -50.32
CA ALA A 10 24.15 24.42 -51.14
C ALA A 10 23.64 23.08 -50.58
N SER A 11 22.45 23.17 -49.99
CA SER A 11 21.36 22.21 -50.22
C SER A 11 21.25 21.82 -51.70
N ILE A 12 21.00 20.54 -52.00
CA ILE A 12 20.06 20.05 -53.03
C ILE A 12 19.83 18.53 -52.87
N LEU A 13 18.58 18.22 -52.52
CA LEU A 13 17.65 17.20 -53.02
C LEU A 13 18.04 15.71 -53.16
N LEU A 14 17.34 14.92 -52.32
CA LEU A 14 16.48 13.76 -52.64
C LEU A 14 17.00 12.69 -53.62
N ILE A 15 17.33 11.52 -53.06
CA ILE A 15 17.04 10.24 -53.71
C ILE A 15 16.30 9.34 -52.71
N SER A 16 15.10 8.97 -53.13
CA SER A 16 14.15 8.06 -52.50
C SER A 16 14.65 6.62 -52.49
N CYS A 17 14.41 5.90 -51.40
CA CYS A 17 14.08 4.48 -51.43
C CYS A 17 12.86 4.24 -50.53
N SER A 18 11.73 3.95 -51.18
CA SER A 18 10.58 3.32 -50.56
C SER A 18 10.89 1.87 -50.26
N ASP A 19 10.74 1.42 -49.01
CA ASP A 19 10.21 0.08 -48.77
C ASP A 19 9.61 -0.09 -47.36
N ALA A 20 8.35 -0.52 -47.38
CA ALA A 20 7.58 -1.23 -46.35
C ALA A 20 7.31 -0.56 -44.98
N THR A 21 6.51 0.52 -44.96
CA THR A 21 5.63 0.82 -43.81
C THR A 21 4.19 0.48 -44.17
N SER A 22 3.78 -0.77 -43.92
CA SER A 22 2.36 -1.11 -43.86
C SER A 22 2.09 -1.73 -42.49
N LYS A 23 1.19 -1.09 -41.73
CA LYS A 23 0.69 -1.42 -40.39
C LYS A 23 1.38 -0.82 -39.16
N ILE A 24 1.84 0.42 -39.22
CA ILE A 24 1.77 1.29 -38.04
C ILE A 24 0.72 2.33 -38.38
N LYS A 25 -0.50 2.13 -37.86
CA LYS A 25 -1.53 3.18 -37.88
C LYS A 25 -0.96 4.35 -37.11
N ASN A 26 -0.79 5.46 -37.81
CA ASN A 26 -0.52 6.77 -37.25
C ASN A 26 -1.51 7.03 -36.12
N PHE A 27 -1.00 7.19 -34.90
CA PHE A 27 -1.69 7.89 -33.84
C PHE A 27 -1.42 9.37 -34.11
N GLU A 28 -2.22 9.94 -35.01
CA GLU A 28 -2.28 11.38 -35.20
C GLU A 28 -2.73 12.00 -33.89
N THR A 29 -1.89 12.91 -33.39
CA THR A 29 -2.18 13.83 -32.33
C THR A 29 -3.24 14.82 -32.81
N GLU A 30 -4.50 14.41 -32.78
CA GLU A 30 -5.65 15.31 -32.73
C GLU A 30 -6.32 15.14 -31.37
N ASP A 31 -6.19 16.19 -30.55
CA ASP A 31 -7.11 16.62 -29.50
C ASP A 31 -7.60 15.58 -28.49
N ILE A 32 -6.67 14.84 -27.85
CA ILE A 32 -6.94 14.39 -26.49
C ILE A 32 -6.58 15.56 -25.56
N LYS A 33 -7.60 16.34 -25.14
CA LYS A 33 -7.52 17.03 -23.86
C LYS A 33 -7.39 15.95 -22.79
N LEU A 34 -6.16 15.51 -22.54
CA LEU A 34 -5.81 14.70 -21.39
C LEU A 34 -6.06 15.60 -20.19
N ASN A 35 -7.28 15.57 -19.68
CA ASN A 35 -7.51 16.04 -18.33
C ASN A 35 -6.66 15.12 -17.45
N ASP A 36 -5.65 15.70 -16.81
CA ASP A 36 -4.83 15.09 -15.76
C ASP A 36 -5.66 14.62 -14.54
N SER A 37 -7.00 14.65 -14.65
CA SER A 37 -7.97 14.27 -13.62
C SER A 37 -8.28 12.78 -13.56
N ASP A 38 -7.81 11.98 -14.52
CA ASP A 38 -7.99 10.52 -14.50
C ASP A 38 -6.83 9.78 -13.81
N ILE A 39 -5.90 10.52 -13.20
CA ILE A 39 -4.98 9.96 -12.20
C ILE A 39 -5.73 9.91 -10.87
N PHE A 40 -6.48 8.83 -10.65
CA PHE A 40 -7.18 8.46 -9.41
C PHE A 40 -7.94 9.61 -8.75
N SER A 41 -9.28 9.57 -8.81
CA SER A 41 -10.10 10.27 -7.82
C SER A 41 -9.77 9.69 -6.43
N GLN A 42 -8.72 10.22 -5.77
CA GLN A 42 -8.33 9.94 -4.39
C GLN A 42 -9.47 10.22 -3.42
N ASN A 43 -10.52 10.86 -3.90
CA ASN A 43 -11.73 11.20 -3.20
C ASN A 43 -12.71 10.03 -3.04
N GLU A 44 -12.41 8.83 -3.58
CA GLU A 44 -13.30 7.66 -3.51
C GLU A 44 -12.69 6.42 -2.85
N LEU A 45 -11.41 6.43 -2.46
CA LEU A 45 -10.78 5.25 -1.86
C LEU A 45 -11.29 4.98 -0.42
N PRO A 46 -11.30 3.72 0.03
CA PRO A 46 -11.49 3.42 1.44
C PRO A 46 -10.28 3.90 2.25
N ILE A 47 -10.51 4.28 3.51
CA ILE A 47 -9.46 4.78 4.41
C ILE A 47 -9.66 4.13 5.78
N PHE A 48 -8.61 3.50 6.29
CA PHE A 48 -8.58 3.09 7.70
C PHE A 48 -8.41 4.30 8.61
N SER A 49 -9.31 4.45 9.57
CA SER A 49 -9.12 5.32 10.73
C SER A 49 -9.20 4.47 12.00
N PHE A 50 -8.06 4.05 12.53
CA PHE A 50 -7.98 3.29 13.78
C PHE A 50 -8.09 4.20 14.99
N GLU A 51 -8.74 3.71 16.06
CA GLU A 51 -8.73 4.40 17.36
C GLU A 51 -7.32 4.38 17.98
N GLU A 52 -6.61 3.28 17.77
CA GLU A 52 -5.20 3.10 18.11
C GLU A 52 -4.55 2.08 17.18
N GLU A 53 -3.24 2.19 17.00
CA GLU A 53 -2.46 1.30 16.11
C GLU A 53 -1.37 0.52 16.85
N GLU A 54 -1.23 0.78 18.15
CA GLU A 54 -0.30 0.10 19.03
C GLU A 54 -0.97 -0.21 20.37
N TRP A 55 -0.80 -1.44 20.86
CA TRP A 55 -1.24 -1.84 22.18
C TRP A 55 -0.09 -2.46 22.98
N ASN A 56 -0.01 -2.14 24.28
CA ASN A 56 0.98 -2.74 25.17
C ASN A 56 0.27 -3.49 26.31
N PHE A 57 0.39 -4.82 26.30
CA PHE A 57 -0.15 -5.67 27.36
C PHE A 57 0.56 -5.48 28.71
N GLY A 58 1.73 -4.81 28.72
CA GLY A 58 2.53 -4.64 29.92
C GLY A 58 3.16 -5.96 30.35
N PRO A 59 3.36 -6.17 31.67
CA PRO A 59 3.91 -7.41 32.20
C PRO A 59 2.90 -8.55 32.10
N ILE A 60 3.30 -9.65 31.46
CA ILE A 60 2.53 -10.92 31.37
C ILE A 60 3.43 -12.11 31.73
N SER A 61 2.84 -13.25 32.06
CA SER A 61 3.57 -14.47 32.40
C SER A 61 3.88 -15.31 31.15
N ASP A 62 4.97 -16.08 31.20
CA ASP A 62 5.25 -17.09 30.18
C ASP A 62 4.13 -18.15 30.09
N GLY A 63 3.52 -18.23 28.90
CA GLY A 63 2.41 -19.13 28.60
C GLY A 63 1.03 -18.47 28.60
N ASP A 64 0.94 -17.19 28.98
CA ASP A 64 -0.30 -16.41 28.84
C ASP A 64 -0.72 -16.30 27.37
N VAL A 65 -2.05 -16.30 27.18
CA VAL A 65 -2.68 -15.96 25.91
C VAL A 65 -3.49 -14.71 26.15
N VAL A 66 -3.11 -13.62 25.48
CA VAL A 66 -3.72 -12.30 25.62
C VAL A 66 -4.26 -11.84 24.29
N ASP A 67 -5.35 -11.09 24.31
CA ASP A 67 -6.07 -10.61 23.13
C ASP A 67 -6.28 -9.11 23.22
N HIS A 68 -6.22 -8.42 22.08
CA HIS A 68 -6.57 -7.01 21.98
C HIS A 68 -7.36 -6.73 20.70
N ASP A 69 -8.39 -5.89 20.79
CA ASP A 69 -9.24 -5.49 19.68
C ASP A 69 -8.85 -4.10 19.18
N PHE A 70 -8.31 -4.04 17.97
CA PHE A 70 -8.08 -2.77 17.28
C PHE A 70 -9.33 -2.36 16.51
N ILE A 71 -10.01 -1.33 16.98
CA ILE A 71 -11.21 -0.78 16.37
C ILE A 71 -10.82 0.24 15.30
N PHE A 72 -11.47 0.16 14.14
CA PHE A 72 -11.32 1.17 13.08
C PHE A 72 -12.66 1.56 12.49
N THR A 73 -12.68 2.74 11.85
CA THR A 73 -13.77 3.19 10.99
C THR A 73 -13.26 3.30 9.55
N ASN A 74 -14.06 2.87 8.57
CA ASN A 74 -13.80 3.23 7.18
C ASN A 74 -14.23 4.68 6.92
N THR A 75 -13.30 5.63 6.95
CA THR A 75 -13.59 7.06 6.72
C THR A 75 -13.52 7.48 5.25
N GLY A 76 -13.27 6.51 4.36
CA GLY A 76 -13.28 6.72 2.91
C GLY A 76 -14.68 6.75 2.31
N LYS A 77 -14.76 6.73 0.97
CA LYS A 77 -16.05 6.76 0.25
C LYS A 77 -16.39 5.51 -0.56
N ALA A 78 -15.50 4.51 -0.56
CA ALA A 78 -15.78 3.17 -1.10
C ALA A 78 -15.74 2.11 0.02
N PRO A 79 -16.35 0.93 -0.21
CA PRO A 79 -16.22 -0.20 0.69
C PRO A 79 -14.76 -0.61 0.90
N LEU A 80 -14.37 -0.77 2.16
CA LEU A 80 -13.06 -1.25 2.57
C LEU A 80 -13.07 -2.78 2.57
N ILE A 81 -12.09 -3.38 1.90
CA ILE A 81 -11.93 -4.83 1.80
C ILE A 81 -10.54 -5.18 2.30
N ILE A 82 -10.49 -6.00 3.35
CA ILE A 82 -9.26 -6.55 3.90
C ILE A 82 -9.00 -7.88 3.21
N SER A 83 -7.93 -7.97 2.42
CA SER A 83 -7.58 -9.20 1.68
C SER A 83 -6.72 -10.16 2.51
N SER A 84 -5.97 -9.65 3.49
CA SER A 84 -5.23 -10.48 4.42
C SER A 84 -4.86 -9.73 5.70
N ALA A 85 -4.72 -10.47 6.81
CA ALA A 85 -4.04 -10.02 8.02
C ALA A 85 -3.02 -11.07 8.43
N GLN A 86 -1.76 -10.67 8.59
CA GLN A 86 -0.66 -11.58 8.89
C GLN A 86 0.12 -11.09 10.11
N GLY A 87 0.17 -11.92 11.16
CA GLY A 87 1.08 -11.69 12.30
C GLY A 87 2.53 -11.98 11.93
N SER A 88 3.46 -11.32 12.61
CA SER A 88 4.91 -11.48 12.39
C SER A 88 5.48 -12.85 12.80
N CYS A 89 4.73 -13.63 13.59
CA CYS A 89 5.01 -15.01 13.97
C CYS A 89 3.69 -15.80 14.08
N GLY A 90 3.76 -17.13 14.06
CA GLY A 90 2.60 -17.98 14.39
C GLY A 90 2.11 -17.85 15.85
N CYS A 91 2.83 -17.11 16.69
CA CYS A 91 2.42 -16.76 18.05
C CYS A 91 1.50 -15.53 18.12
N THR A 92 1.35 -14.78 17.02
CA THR A 92 0.51 -13.59 16.92
C THR A 92 -0.53 -13.83 15.83
N VAL A 93 -1.79 -14.01 16.22
CA VAL A 93 -2.85 -14.47 15.31
C VAL A 93 -3.92 -13.38 15.20
N PRO A 94 -4.06 -12.73 14.04
CA PRO A 94 -5.14 -11.78 13.80
C PRO A 94 -6.43 -12.49 13.37
N LYS A 95 -7.58 -11.93 13.76
CA LYS A 95 -8.91 -12.27 13.28
C LYS A 95 -9.61 -10.99 12.80
N TYR A 96 -10.26 -11.08 11.66
CA TYR A 96 -10.91 -9.96 10.98
C TYR A 96 -12.08 -10.46 10.13
N SER A 97 -12.96 -9.54 9.69
CA SER A 97 -14.04 -9.86 8.75
C SER A 97 -13.53 -9.85 7.31
N ASN A 98 -13.98 -10.81 6.50
CA ASN A 98 -13.76 -10.83 5.04
C ASN A 98 -14.89 -10.11 4.28
N GLU A 99 -15.90 -9.61 4.99
CA GLU A 99 -16.98 -8.84 4.38
C GLU A 99 -16.53 -7.40 4.10
N PRO A 100 -17.00 -6.78 3.00
CA PRO A 100 -16.74 -5.37 2.74
C PRO A 100 -17.31 -4.47 3.85
N ILE A 101 -16.48 -3.56 4.36
CA ILE A 101 -16.86 -2.57 5.39
C ILE A 101 -17.27 -1.27 4.69
N ALA A 102 -18.55 -0.90 4.79
CA ALA A 102 -19.10 0.28 4.13
C ALA A 102 -18.49 1.60 4.65
N PRO A 103 -18.53 2.69 3.86
CA PRO A 103 -18.18 4.03 4.34
C PRO A 103 -18.91 4.40 5.64
N GLY A 104 -18.17 4.97 6.60
CA GLY A 104 -18.66 5.38 7.92
C GLY A 104 -18.92 4.25 8.90
N THR A 105 -18.76 2.99 8.50
CA THR A 105 -18.95 1.84 9.41
C THR A 105 -17.66 1.42 10.10
N THR A 106 -17.82 0.87 11.30
CA THR A 106 -16.72 0.37 12.12
C THR A 106 -16.43 -1.10 11.82
N GLY A 107 -15.16 -1.48 11.96
CA GLY A 107 -14.68 -2.84 11.94
C GLY A 107 -13.70 -3.09 13.08
N VAL A 108 -13.36 -4.36 13.30
CA VAL A 108 -12.46 -4.79 14.38
C VAL A 108 -11.41 -5.75 13.82
N ILE A 109 -10.16 -5.57 14.26
CA ILE A 109 -9.08 -6.54 14.12
C ILE A 109 -8.72 -7.06 15.50
N SER A 110 -9.13 -8.28 15.82
CA SER A 110 -8.74 -8.94 17.08
C SER A 110 -7.37 -9.59 16.92
N VAL A 111 -6.43 -9.27 17.80
CA VAL A 111 -5.06 -9.80 17.76
C VAL A 111 -4.79 -10.60 19.02
N GLN A 112 -4.59 -11.90 18.85
CA GLN A 112 -4.16 -12.80 19.92
C GLN A 112 -2.64 -12.92 19.96
N PHE A 113 -2.05 -12.94 21.14
CA PHE A 113 -0.64 -13.26 21.36
C PHE A 113 -0.49 -14.38 22.39
N ASN A 114 0.19 -15.45 21.98
CA ASN A 114 0.60 -16.55 22.86
C ASN A 114 2.06 -16.34 23.28
N SER A 115 2.28 -16.06 24.57
CA SER A 115 3.60 -15.73 25.12
C SER A 115 4.48 -16.95 25.42
N LYS A 116 4.01 -18.18 25.18
CA LYS A 116 4.73 -19.41 25.53
C LYS A 116 6.10 -19.47 24.86
N GLY A 117 7.14 -19.56 25.70
CA GLY A 117 8.54 -19.55 25.29
C GLY A 117 9.01 -18.22 24.72
N LYS A 118 8.35 -17.10 25.06
CA LYS A 118 8.65 -15.73 24.56
C LYS A 118 9.09 -14.79 25.68
N VAL A 119 9.89 -15.29 26.63
CA VAL A 119 10.41 -14.51 27.77
C VAL A 119 11.15 -13.25 27.31
N GLY A 120 11.02 -12.15 28.06
CA GLY A 120 11.64 -10.86 27.79
C GLY A 120 10.74 -9.88 27.07
N SER A 121 11.33 -8.81 26.52
CA SER A 121 10.60 -7.78 25.79
C SER A 121 10.16 -8.30 24.42
N GLN A 122 8.87 -8.20 24.14
CA GLN A 122 8.25 -8.62 22.90
C GLN A 122 7.66 -7.39 22.19
N GLU A 123 8.00 -7.26 20.90
CA GLU A 123 7.31 -6.39 19.95
C GLU A 123 6.89 -7.27 18.77
N LYS A 124 5.60 -7.30 18.47
CA LYS A 124 5.02 -8.06 17.34
C LYS A 124 4.19 -7.12 16.49
N THR A 125 4.05 -7.48 15.22
CA THR A 125 3.27 -6.71 14.26
C THR A 125 2.23 -7.59 13.61
N VAL A 126 1.13 -6.95 13.20
CA VAL A 126 0.13 -7.51 12.30
C VAL A 126 0.09 -6.61 11.08
N THR A 127 0.41 -7.18 9.91
CA THR A 127 0.32 -6.48 8.64
C THR A 127 -1.01 -6.82 7.98
N LEU A 128 -1.84 -5.80 7.79
CA LEU A 128 -3.06 -5.85 7.00
C LEU A 128 -2.74 -5.51 5.55
N SER A 129 -3.37 -6.21 4.61
CA SER A 129 -3.43 -5.82 3.20
C SER A 129 -4.88 -5.53 2.83
N ALA A 130 -5.11 -4.41 2.16
CA ALA A 130 -6.45 -3.93 1.81
C ALA A 130 -6.43 -3.14 0.50
N ASN A 131 -7.62 -2.84 -0.02
CA ASN A 131 -7.82 -1.96 -1.18
C ASN A 131 -7.66 -0.45 -0.85
N THR A 132 -6.75 -0.11 0.05
CA THR A 132 -6.41 1.26 0.46
C THR A 132 -5.15 1.75 -0.25
N VAL A 133 -4.82 3.03 -0.13
CA VAL A 133 -3.52 3.58 -0.56
C VAL A 133 -2.88 4.30 0.64
N PRO A 134 -1.74 3.80 1.18
CA PRO A 134 -1.05 2.56 0.80
C PRO A 134 -1.91 1.32 1.01
N ASN A 135 -1.61 0.23 0.29
CA ASN A 135 -2.36 -1.04 0.34
C ASN A 135 -2.07 -1.87 1.60
N THR A 136 -1.20 -1.38 2.47
CA THR A 136 -0.79 -2.05 3.70
C THR A 136 -0.97 -1.14 4.90
N LYS A 137 -1.38 -1.75 6.02
CA LYS A 137 -1.53 -1.09 7.32
C LYS A 137 -0.92 -1.98 8.39
N ILE A 138 -0.11 -1.43 9.28
CA ILE A 138 0.60 -2.21 10.30
C ILE A 138 0.03 -1.84 11.67
N LEU A 139 -0.37 -2.84 12.43
CA LEU A 139 -0.71 -2.74 13.84
C LEU A 139 0.42 -3.35 14.67
N LYS A 140 0.64 -2.84 15.87
CA LYS A 140 1.71 -3.29 16.77
C LYS A 140 1.16 -3.73 18.11
N ILE A 141 1.71 -4.82 18.64
CA ILE A 141 1.51 -5.20 20.04
C ILE A 141 2.85 -5.32 20.76
N ARG A 142 2.86 -4.97 22.04
CA ARG A 142 4.01 -5.08 22.92
C ARG A 142 3.65 -5.82 24.21
N ALA A 143 4.63 -6.50 24.78
CA ALA A 143 4.51 -7.14 26.08
C ALA A 143 5.89 -7.33 26.73
N GLN A 144 5.93 -7.36 28.05
CA GLN A 144 7.08 -7.82 28.82
C GLN A 144 6.76 -9.18 29.43
N VAL A 145 7.35 -10.26 28.92
CA VAL A 145 7.05 -11.61 29.36
C VAL A 145 7.99 -12.04 30.49
N ALA A 146 7.44 -12.26 31.68
CA ALA A 146 8.17 -12.79 32.82
C ALA A 146 8.40 -14.31 32.66
N GLY A 147 9.62 -14.76 32.93
CA GLY A 147 9.94 -16.19 33.04
C GLY A 147 9.25 -16.82 34.26
N LYS A 148 9.12 -18.14 34.25
CA LYS A 148 8.67 -18.93 35.40
C LYS A 148 9.78 -19.12 36.43
#